data_AF-A0A3D4EI78-F1
#
_entry.id   AF-A0A3D4EI78-F1
#
_cell.length_a   1.000
_cell.length_b   1.000
_cell.length_c   1.000
_cell.angle_alpha   90.00
_cell.angle_beta   90.00
_cell.angle_gamma   90.00
#
_symmetry.space_group_name_H-M   'P 1'
#
loop_
_entity.id
_entity.type
_entity.pdbx_description
1 polymer ?
#
loop_
_entity_poly.entity_id
_entity_poly.type
_entity_poly.pdbx_seq_one_letter_code
_entity_poly.pdbx_strand_id
1 'polypeptide(L)' 'RAKFNELTHHLVEKTMGPVKQALADSGLSASDISKVLMVGGSSRIPAVQEMVKTLTGKDGFK' A
#
# COMPACT_ATOMS: atom_id res chain seq x y z
N ARG A 1 8.44 17.72 -3.01
CA ARG A 1 7.95 16.46 -2.37
C ARG A 1 6.60 16.67 -1.69
N ALA A 2 6.47 17.57 -0.71
CA ALA A 2 5.19 17.83 -0.02
C ALA A 2 4.03 18.16 -0.98
N LYS A 3 4.21 19.12 -1.91
CA LYS A 3 3.17 19.47 -2.89
C LYS A 3 2.79 18.32 -3.83
N PHE A 4 3.75 17.48 -4.20
CA PHE A 4 3.49 16.30 -5.03
C PHE A 4 2.67 15.26 -4.27
N ASN A 5 2.99 15.02 -2.99
CA ASN A 5 2.22 14.11 -2.14
C ASN A 5 0.79 14.64 -1.95
N GLU A 6 0.60 15.94 -1.73
CA GLU A 6 -0.72 16.56 -1.63
C GLU A 6 -1.54 16.37 -2.91
N LEU A 7 -0.94 16.65 -4.07
CA LEU A 7 -1.61 16.49 -5.37
C LEU A 7 -1.95 15.03 -5.70
N THR A 8 -1.14 14.08 -5.23
CA THR A 8 -1.30 12.65 -5.55
C THR A 8 -1.98 11.84 -4.44
N HIS A 9 -2.30 12.47 -3.31
CA HIS A 9 -2.91 11.82 -2.15
C HIS A 9 -4.15 11.00 -2.52
N HIS A 10 -5.05 11.61 -3.28
CA HIS A 10 -6.28 10.97 -3.72
C HIS A 10 -6.05 9.75 -4.65
N LEU A 11 -4.97 9.74 -5.44
CA LEU A 11 -4.61 8.59 -6.27
C LEU A 11 -4.08 7.44 -5.41
N VAL A 12 -3.30 7.80 -4.40
CA VAL A 12 -2.75 6.88 -3.41
C VAL A 12 -3.90 6.27 -2.61
N GLU A 13 -4.82 7.04 -2.03
CA GLU A 13 -6.01 6.52 -1.32
C GLU A 13 -6.87 5.56 -2.16
N LYS A 14 -7.05 5.84 -3.47
CA LYS A 14 -7.80 4.95 -4.36
C LYS A 14 -7.21 3.54 -4.48
N THR A 15 -5.92 3.35 -4.20
CA THR A 15 -5.31 2.01 -4.21
C THR A 15 -5.66 1.18 -2.97
N MET A 16 -6.13 1.81 -1.88
CA MET A 16 -6.54 1.09 -0.66
C MET A 16 -7.75 0.18 -0.89
N GLY A 17 -8.71 0.63 -1.72
CA GLY A 17 -9.93 -0.12 -2.03
C GLY A 17 -9.62 -1.50 -2.64
N PRO A 18 -8.88 -1.55 -3.77
CA PRO A 18 -8.46 -2.81 -4.37
C PRO A 18 -7.65 -3.72 -3.44
N VAL A 19 -6.78 -3.18 -2.59
CA VAL A 19 -5.98 -3.98 -1.64
C VAL A 19 -6.87 -4.63 -0.58
N LYS A 20 -7.82 -3.88 -0.01
CA LYS A 20 -8.79 -4.42 0.95
C LYS A 20 -9.70 -5.47 0.32
N GLN A 21 -10.13 -5.23 -0.91
CA GLN A 21 -10.94 -6.19 -1.65
C GLN A 21 -10.17 -7.50 -1.88
N ALA A 22 -8.93 -7.42 -2.35
CA ALA A 22 -8.09 -8.59 -2.57
C ALA A 22 -7.84 -9.38 -1.26
N LEU A 23 -7.65 -8.67 -0.14
CA LEU A 23 -7.57 -9.29 1.18
C LEU A 23 -8.86 -10.03 1.56
N ALA A 24 -10.02 -9.37 1.39
CA ALA A 24 -11.31 -9.97 1.67
C ALA A 24 -11.59 -11.20 0.79
N ASP A 25 -11.29 -11.11 -0.50
CA ASP A 25 -11.47 -12.21 -1.47
C ASP A 25 -10.54 -13.40 -1.15
N SER A 26 -9.34 -13.12 -0.61
CA SER A 26 -8.40 -14.17 -0.19
C SER A 26 -8.81 -14.90 1.09
N GLY A 27 -9.73 -14.31 1.87
CA GLY A 27 -10.09 -14.81 3.21
C GLY A 27 -8.98 -14.67 4.26
N LEU A 28 -7.89 -13.98 3.94
CA LEU A 28 -6.74 -13.77 4.81
C LEU A 28 -6.85 -12.45 5.56
N SER A 29 -6.36 -12.45 6.79
CA SER A 29 -6.19 -11.23 7.58
C SER A 29 -4.85 -10.56 7.24
N ALA A 30 -4.71 -9.27 7.58
CA ALA A 30 -3.45 -8.56 7.42
C ALA A 30 -2.28 -9.23 8.17
N SER A 31 -2.55 -9.93 9.28
CA SER A 31 -1.55 -10.69 10.04
C SER A 31 -1.05 -11.95 9.32
N ASP A 32 -1.84 -12.52 8.41
CA ASP A 32 -1.46 -13.73 7.67
C ASP A 32 -0.52 -13.42 6.50
N ILE A 33 -0.41 -12.14 6.10
CA ILE A 33 0.54 -11.70 5.08
C ILE A 33 1.95 -11.95 5.62
N SER A 34 2.74 -12.78 4.94
CA SER A 34 4.12 -13.05 5.36
C SER A 34 5.11 -11.97 4.92
N LYS A 35 5.00 -11.52 3.66
CA LYS A 35 5.87 -10.52 3.03
C LYS A 35 5.06 -9.65 2.07
N VAL A 36 5.46 -8.40 1.93
CA VAL A 36 4.88 -7.45 0.98
C VAL A 36 5.93 -7.14 -0.09
N LEU A 37 5.63 -7.41 -1.36
CA LEU A 37 6.53 -7.14 -2.49
C LEU A 37 6.10 -5.85 -3.20
N MET A 38 7.03 -4.91 -3.35
CA MET A 38 6.74 -3.58 -3.90
C MET A 38 7.30 -3.41 -5.32
N VAL A 39 6.48 -3.72 -6.34
CA VAL A 39 6.90 -3.67 -7.75
C VAL A 39 6.54 -2.33 -8.41
N GLY A 40 7.45 -1.78 -9.20
CA GLY A 40 7.25 -0.57 -10.03
C GLY A 40 7.96 0.69 -9.52
N GLY A 41 7.93 1.77 -10.33
CA GLY A 41 8.57 3.04 -9.96
C GLY A 41 7.81 3.80 -8.86
N SER A 42 6.47 3.78 -8.92
CA SER A 42 5.59 4.48 -7.99
C SER A 42 5.61 3.90 -6.57
N SER A 43 6.05 2.65 -6.40
CA SER A 43 6.21 2.02 -5.09
C SER A 43 7.39 2.59 -4.28
N ARG A 44 8.22 3.44 -4.92
CA ARG A 44 9.31 4.19 -4.28
C ARG A 44 8.83 5.50 -3.62
N ILE A 45 7.57 5.87 -3.81
CA ILE A 45 6.97 7.05 -3.19
C ILE A 45 6.77 6.77 -1.68
N PRO A 46 7.30 7.60 -0.77
CA PRO A 46 7.17 7.37 0.68
C PRO A 46 5.72 7.22 1.17
N ALA A 47 4.81 8.05 0.66
CA ALA A 47 3.40 7.99 1.02
C ALA A 47 2.72 6.65 0.67
N VAL A 48 3.17 6.00 -0.42
CA VAL A 48 2.66 4.68 -0.83
C VAL A 48 3.18 3.60 0.12
N GLN A 49 4.45 3.68 0.53
CA GLN A 49 5.07 2.74 1.46
C GLN A 49 4.43 2.81 2.84
N GLU A 50 4.20 4.03 3.35
CA GLU A 50 3.53 4.27 4.63
C GLU A 50 2.12 3.69 4.62
N MET A 51 1.32 3.96 3.59
CA MET A 51 -0.04 3.43 3.52
C MET A 51 -0.08 1.90 3.43
N VAL A 52 0.81 1.28 2.64
CA VAL A 52 0.90 -0.18 2.58
C VAL A 52 1.29 -0.76 3.94
N LYS A 53 2.17 -0.10 4.68
CA LYS A 53 2.52 -0.47 6.06
C LYS A 53 1.33 -0.33 7.00
N THR A 54 0.52 0.72 6.87
CA THR A 54 -0.72 0.88 7.65
C THR A 54 -1.74 -0.21 7.34
N LEU A 55 -1.85 -0.63 6.08
CA LEU A 55 -2.82 -1.65 5.66
C LEU A 55 -2.42 -3.08 6.04
N THR A 56 -1.14 -3.40 5.90
CA THR A 56 -0.62 -4.78 6.04
C THR A 56 0.14 -5.01 7.35
N GLY A 57 0.48 -3.94 8.08
CA GLY A 57 1.33 -3.99 9.26
C GLY A 57 2.79 -4.35 8.98
N LYS A 58 3.17 -4.51 7.70
CA LYS A 58 4.50 -4.98 7.29
C LYS A 58 5.21 -3.98 6.40
N ASP A 59 6.53 -3.93 6.54
CA ASP A 59 7.38 -3.15 5.67
C ASP A 59 7.49 -3.80 4.28
N GLY A 60 7.47 -2.97 3.24
CA GLY A 60 7.65 -3.41 1.86
C GLY A 60 9.07 -3.92 1.61
N PHE A 61 9.18 -5.13 1.11
CA PHE A 61 10.42 -5.69 0.59
C PHE A 61 10.67 -5.15 -0.82
N LYS A 62 11.93 -4.75 -1.08
CA LYS A 62 12.41 -4.32 -2.40
C LYS A 62 12.86 -5.49 -3.24
#